data_AF-A0AAV7H1L7-F1
#
_entry.id   AF-A0AAV7H1L7-F1
#
_cell.length_a   1.000
_cell.length_b   1.000
_cell.length_c   1.000
_cell.angle_alpha   90.00
_cell.angle_beta   90.00
_cell.angle_gamma   90.00
#
_symmetry.space_group_name_H-M   'P 1'
#
loop_
_entity.id
_entity.type
_entity.pdbx_description
1 polymer ?
#
loop_
_entity_poly.entity_id
_entity_poly.type
_entity_poly.pdbx_seq_one_letter_code
_entity_poly.pdbx_strand_id
1 'polypeptide(L)'
;MSYLRCRYYLYDPKIWEKPLEFWPKMFERSGVDFKGQNFELLPFGSGRRKCPGINFAMVIVELVLANLLHCFDWSIPNGMKAEDINMEEAIGVTTHKKEVLCLVAKPKW
;
A
#
# COMPACT_ATOMS: atom_id res chain seq x y z
N MET A 1 21.41 0.16 17.19
CA MET A 1 20.05 0.39 16.67
C MET A 1 19.85 -0.57 15.51
N SER A 2 19.16 -1.69 15.74
CA SER A 2 18.93 -2.71 14.71
C SER A 2 17.93 -2.16 13.69
N TYR A 3 18.33 -2.07 12.42
CA TYR A 3 17.41 -1.71 11.34
C TYR A 3 16.62 -2.94 10.94
N LEU A 4 15.33 -3.00 11.31
CA LEU A 4 14.44 -4.00 10.77
C LEU A 4 14.11 -3.60 9.33
N ARG A 5 14.61 -4.37 8.36
CA ARG A 5 14.38 -4.08 6.94
C ARG A 5 13.04 -4.68 6.50
N CYS A 6 11.93 -4.12 6.97
CA CYS A 6 10.57 -4.63 6.69
C CYS A 6 10.31 -4.85 5.20
N ARG A 7 10.85 -3.96 4.35
CA ARG A 7 10.74 -4.06 2.89
C ARG A 7 11.30 -5.37 2.33
N TYR A 8 12.34 -5.94 2.93
CA TYR A 8 12.95 -7.18 2.46
C TYR A 8 11.98 -8.36 2.56
N TYR A 9 11.28 -8.49 3.69
CA TYR A 9 10.31 -9.57 3.92
C TYR A 9 9.08 -9.47 3.01
N LEU A 10 8.66 -8.25 2.68
CA LEU A 10 7.55 -8.02 1.74
C LEU A 10 7.85 -8.51 0.32
N TYR A 11 9.13 -8.57 -0.06
CA TYR A 11 9.55 -8.99 -1.40
C TYR A 11 10.16 -10.39 -1.47
N ASP A 12 10.13 -11.15 -0.36
CA ASP A 12 10.71 -12.50 -0.34
C ASP A 12 9.76 -13.52 -0.98
N PRO A 13 10.14 -14.17 -2.10
CA PRO A 13 9.32 -15.19 -2.77
C PRO A 13 9.14 -16.47 -1.93
N LYS A 14 9.91 -16.65 -0.85
CA LYS A 14 9.70 -17.75 0.11
C LYS A 14 8.54 -17.48 1.06
N ILE A 15 8.16 -16.21 1.23
CA ILE A 15 7.10 -15.76 2.13
C ILE A 15 5.83 -15.47 1.33
N TRP A 16 5.96 -14.79 0.19
CA TRP A 16 4.85 -14.37 -0.66
C TRP A 16 4.97 -15.02 -2.04
N GLU A 17 3.89 -15.58 -2.59
CA GLU A 17 3.90 -16.29 -3.88
C GLU A 17 4.19 -15.35 -5.06
N LYS A 18 3.63 -14.13 -5.06
CA LYS A 18 3.88 -13.11 -6.08
C LYS A 18 4.22 -11.76 -5.46
N PRO A 19 5.42 -11.62 -4.86
CA PRO A 19 5.78 -10.45 -4.05
C PRO A 19 5.87 -9.15 -4.85
N LEU A 20 6.07 -9.24 -6.17
CA LEU A 20 6.23 -8.10 -7.07
C LEU A 20 4.93 -7.71 -7.78
N GLU A 21 3.86 -8.50 -7.63
CA GLU A 21 2.55 -8.21 -8.21
C GLU A 21 1.62 -7.61 -7.16
N PHE A 22 0.79 -6.63 -7.55
CA PHE A 22 -0.29 -6.17 -6.69
C PHE A 22 -1.38 -7.25 -6.63
N TRP A 23 -1.33 -8.09 -5.60
CA TRP A 23 -2.24 -9.24 -5.45
C TRP A 23 -3.00 -9.23 -4.11
N PRO A 24 -4.10 -8.46 -3.98
CA PRO A 24 -4.84 -8.33 -2.71
C PRO A 24 -5.37 -9.65 -2.14
N LYS A 25 -5.71 -10.62 -3.00
CA LYS A 25 -6.29 -11.92 -2.56
C LYS A 25 -5.36 -12.70 -1.65
N MET A 26 -4.05 -12.41 -1.64
CA MET A 26 -3.10 -13.05 -0.73
C MET A 26 -3.44 -12.82 0.76
N PHE A 27 -4.18 -11.76 1.08
CA PHE A 27 -4.60 -11.46 2.45
C PHE A 27 -5.91 -12.14 2.86
N GLU A 28 -6.71 -12.63 1.92
CA GLU A 28 -8.04 -13.20 2.22
C GLU A 28 -7.97 -14.52 2.99
N ARG A 29 -6.86 -15.27 2.89
CA ARG A 29 -6.71 -16.62 3.49
C ARG A 29 -5.39 -16.86 4.23
N SER A 30 -4.51 -15.86 4.33
CA SER A 30 -3.20 -16.02 4.96
C SER A 30 -3.23 -15.91 6.49
N GLY A 31 -4.27 -15.29 7.06
CA GLY A 31 -4.33 -15.01 8.50
C GLY A 31 -3.26 -14.01 8.99
N VAL A 32 -2.49 -13.43 8.07
CA VAL A 32 -1.44 -12.44 8.36
C VAL A 32 -2.09 -11.08 8.58
N ASP A 33 -1.73 -10.41 9.68
CA ASP A 33 -2.16 -9.04 9.96
C ASP A 33 -0.97 -8.08 10.20
N PHE A 34 -1.28 -6.78 10.22
CA PHE A 34 -0.29 -5.70 10.39
C PHE A 34 -0.13 -5.27 11.87
N LYS A 35 -0.66 -6.02 12.85
CA LYS A 35 -0.66 -5.62 14.27
C LYS A 35 0.67 -5.87 14.98
N GLY A 36 1.66 -6.40 14.26
CA GLY A 36 3.03 -6.60 14.73
C GLY A 36 3.33 -7.99 15.26
N GLN A 37 2.40 -8.94 15.14
CA GLN A 37 2.61 -10.36 15.50
C GLN A 37 3.12 -11.18 14.31
N ASN A 38 2.75 -10.81 13.09
CA ASN A 38 3.24 -11.41 11.85
C ASN A 38 4.44 -10.63 11.32
N PHE A 39 5.62 -11.25 11.34
CA PHE A 39 6.87 -10.58 10.95
C PHE A 39 7.03 -10.46 9.44
N GLU A 40 6.21 -11.20 8.69
CA GLU A 40 6.05 -11.13 7.24
C GLU A 40 5.44 -9.78 6.80
N LEU A 41 4.69 -9.11 7.68
CA LEU A 41 3.98 -7.86 7.40
C LEU A 41 4.11 -6.86 8.57
N LEU A 42 5.09 -5.96 8.50
CA LEU A 42 5.39 -4.98 9.56
C LEU A 42 5.36 -3.51 9.10
N PRO A 43 4.28 -3.01 8.47
CA PRO A 43 4.21 -1.61 8.00
C PRO A 43 4.21 -0.60 9.17
N PHE A 44 3.81 -1.03 10.36
CA PHE A 44 3.75 -0.20 11.57
C PHE A 44 4.76 -0.61 12.65
N GLY A 45 5.71 -1.47 12.30
CA GLY A 45 6.68 -2.05 13.24
C GLY A 45 6.05 -3.03 14.23
N SER A 46 6.80 -3.38 15.28
CA SER A 46 6.41 -4.34 16.32
C SER A 46 7.02 -3.98 17.68
N GLY A 47 6.58 -4.68 18.73
CA GLY A 47 7.08 -4.54 20.10
C GLY A 47 6.81 -3.18 20.73
N ARG A 48 7.70 -2.74 21.63
CA ARG A 48 7.54 -1.53 22.46
C ARG A 48 7.53 -0.21 21.68
N ARG A 49 7.97 -0.23 20.42
CA ARG A 49 8.04 0.96 19.53
C ARG A 49 7.12 0.83 18.32
N LYS A 50 6.16 -0.11 18.35
CA LYS A 50 5.10 -0.21 17.35
C LYS A 50 4.34 1.11 17.26
N CYS A 51 3.96 1.51 16.05
CA CYS A 51 3.26 2.77 15.81
C CYS A 51 2.02 2.89 16.73
N PRO A 52 1.91 3.94 17.55
CA PRO A 52 0.72 4.14 18.38
C PRO A 52 -0.50 4.59 17.55
N GLY A 53 -0.29 5.05 16.32
CA GLY A 53 -1.33 5.58 15.42
C GLY A 53 -1.99 4.56 14.48
N ILE A 54 -1.79 3.25 14.66
CA ILE A 54 -2.30 2.21 13.74
C ILE A 54 -3.81 2.34 13.50
N ASN A 55 -4.59 2.39 14.58
CA ASN A 55 -6.06 2.42 14.46
C ASN A 55 -6.54 3.70 13.76
N PHE A 56 -5.90 4.84 14.05
CA PHE A 56 -6.20 6.10 13.38
C PHE A 56 -5.88 6.03 11.89
N ALA A 57 -4.67 5.55 11.55
CA ALA A 57 -4.25 5.43 10.16
C ALA A 57 -5.18 4.51 9.34
N MET A 58 -5.59 3.37 9.90
CA MET A 58 -6.48 2.44 9.22
C MET A 58 -7.85 3.05 8.93
N VAL A 59 -8.47 3.72 9.92
CA VAL A 59 -9.76 4.40 9.73
C VAL A 59 -9.67 5.46 8.63
N ILE A 60 -8.60 6.25 8.61
CA ILE A 60 -8.40 7.28 7.58
C ILE A 60 -8.21 6.66 6.19
N VAL A 61 -7.36 5.64 6.07
CA VAL A 61 -7.11 4.96 4.78
C VAL A 61 -8.39 4.33 4.24
N GLU A 62 -9.14 3.62 5.08
CA GLU A 62 -10.41 3.00 4.70
C GLU A 62 -11.44 4.04 4.27
N LEU A 63 -11.62 5.11 5.05
CA LEU A 63 -12.58 6.16 4.75
C LEU A 63 -12.24 6.89 3.44
N VAL A 64 -10.98 7.25 3.24
CA VAL A 64 -10.53 7.94 2.02
C VAL A 64 -10.73 7.03 0.80
N LEU A 65 -10.30 5.77 0.87
CA LEU A 65 -10.46 4.82 -0.25
C LEU A 65 -11.94 4.55 -0.54
N ALA A 66 -12.76 4.32 0.49
CA ALA A 66 -14.19 4.10 0.33
C ALA A 66 -14.85 5.29 -0.38
N ASN A 67 -14.58 6.52 0.06
CA ASN A 67 -15.11 7.72 -0.59
C ASN A 67 -14.63 7.88 -2.03
N LEU A 68 -13.33 7.73 -2.31
CA LEU A 68 -12.78 7.88 -3.66
C LEU A 68 -13.34 6.84 -4.64
N LEU A 69 -13.50 5.59 -4.20
CA LEU A 69 -13.98 4.50 -5.05
C LEU A 69 -15.50 4.47 -5.18
N HIS A 70 -16.23 4.91 -4.15
CA HIS A 70 -17.69 4.96 -4.15
C HIS A 70 -18.22 6.15 -4.97
N CYS A 71 -17.58 7.32 -4.85
CA CYS A 71 -18.07 8.55 -5.45
C CYS A 71 -17.66 8.74 -6.91
N PHE A 72 -16.53 8.16 -7.34
CA PHE A 72 -15.94 8.44 -8.65
C PHE A 72 -15.57 7.18 -9.43
N ASP A 73 -15.75 7.26 -10.74
CA ASP A 73 -15.04 6.44 -11.71
C ASP A 73 -13.74 7.13 -12.12
N TRP A 74 -12.67 6.34 -12.18
CA TRP A 74 -11.32 6.84 -12.45
C TRP A 74 -10.88 6.44 -13.87
N SER A 75 -10.30 7.39 -14.58
CA SER A 75 -9.73 7.16 -15.91
C SER A 75 -8.39 7.86 -16.07
N ILE A 76 -7.52 7.29 -16.90
CA ILE A 76 -6.21 7.87 -17.20
C ILE A 76 -6.42 9.04 -18.19
N PRO A 77 -5.81 10.22 -17.96
CA PRO A 77 -5.98 11.36 -18.85
C PRO A 77 -5.35 11.14 -20.23
N ASN A 78 -5.80 11.94 -21.21
CA ASN A 78 -5.11 12.16 -22.50
C ASN A 78 -4.82 10.90 -23.34
N GLY A 79 -5.57 9.81 -23.16
CA GLY A 79 -5.36 8.57 -23.91
C GLY A 79 -4.10 7.79 -23.52
N MET A 80 -3.46 8.16 -22.41
CA MET A 80 -2.38 7.37 -21.82
C MET A 80 -2.89 5.99 -21.39
N LYS A 81 -1.99 5.01 -21.44
CA LYS A 81 -2.24 3.65 -20.95
C LYS A 81 -1.69 3.46 -19.55
N ALA A 82 -2.05 2.33 -18.93
CA ALA A 82 -1.55 1.99 -17.59
C ALA A 82 -0.03 1.81 -17.57
N GLU A 83 0.56 1.34 -18.68
CA GLU A 83 2.01 1.12 -18.81
C GLU A 83 2.80 2.43 -18.86
N ASP A 84 2.15 3.54 -19.21
CA ASP A 84 2.78 4.87 -19.27
C ASP A 84 2.92 5.50 -17.87
N ILE A 85 2.31 4.90 -16.84
CA ILE A 85 2.35 5.42 -15.46
C ILE A 85 3.65 4.97 -14.80
N ASN A 86 4.56 5.93 -14.53
CA ASN A 86 5.79 5.66 -13.81
C ASN A 86 5.51 5.22 -12.36
N MET A 87 5.85 3.97 -12.01
CA MET A 87 5.70 3.40 -10.66
C MET A 87 6.98 3.43 -9.82
N GLU A 88 8.04 4.09 -10.31
CA GLU A 88 9.26 4.32 -9.53
C GLU A 88 8.99 5.13 -8.25
N GLU A 89 9.81 4.88 -7.24
CA GLU A 89 9.72 5.52 -5.93
C GLU A 89 10.68 6.70 -5.83
N ALA A 90 10.25 7.75 -5.15
CA ALA A 90 11.14 8.82 -4.70
C ALA A 90 11.93 8.39 -3.47
N ILE A 91 13.14 8.94 -3.32
CA ILE A 91 13.98 8.76 -2.13
C ILE A 91 13.45 9.69 -1.02
N GLY A 92 13.25 9.16 0.19
CA GLY A 92 12.79 9.96 1.33
C GLY A 92 12.53 9.15 2.59
N VAL A 93 11.98 9.82 3.62
CA VAL A 93 11.60 9.20 4.91
C VAL A 93 10.45 8.20 4.72
N THR A 94 9.52 8.51 3.82
CA THR A 94 8.41 7.64 3.41
C THR A 94 8.49 7.39 1.90
N THR A 95 8.20 6.16 1.48
CA THR A 95 8.07 5.81 0.07
C THR A 95 6.85 6.48 -0.53
N HIS A 96 7.05 7.22 -1.62
CA HIS A 96 6.00 7.81 -2.45
C HIS A 96 6.41 7.71 -3.92
N LYS A 97 5.47 7.86 -4.86
CA LYS A 97 5.79 7.83 -6.29
C LYS A 97 6.75 8.97 -6.63
N LYS A 98 7.72 8.67 -7.51
CA LYS A 98 8.66 9.65 -8.07
C LYS A 98 7.94 10.73 -8.87
N GLU A 99 6.89 10.34 -9.58
CA GLU A 99 6.03 11.23 -10.36
C GLU A 99 4.60 11.16 -9.83
N VAL A 100 3.92 12.31 -9.80
CA VAL A 100 2.56 12.41 -9.26
C VAL A 100 1.60 11.58 -10.12
N LEU A 101 0.73 10.80 -9.47
CA LEU A 101 -0.34 10.08 -10.16
C LEU A 101 -1.43 11.05 -10.58
N CYS A 102 -1.56 11.29 -11.89
CA CYS A 102 -2.62 12.12 -12.47
C CYS A 102 -3.75 11.23 -13.00
N LEU A 103 -4.97 11.42 -12.50
CA LEU A 103 -6.17 10.70 -12.92
C LEU A 103 -7.34 11.67 -13.10
N VAL A 104 -8.29 11.30 -13.95
CA VAL A 104 -9.56 12.03 -14.13
C VAL A 104 -10.63 11.33 -13.30
N ALA A 105 -11.18 12.06 -12.32
CA ALA A 105 -12.32 11.62 -11.51
C ALA A 105 -13.63 12.02 -12.20
N LYS A 106 -14.50 11.04 -12.48
CA LYS A 106 -15.84 11.25 -13.01
C LYS A 106 -16.85 10.87 -11.93
N PRO A 107 -17.71 11.80 -11.46
CA PRO A 107 -18.74 11.45 -10.49
C PRO A 107 -19.65 10.33 -10.99
N LYS A 108 -20.07 9.44 -10.09
CA LYS A 108 -20.97 8.31 -10.39
C LYS A 108 -22.46 8.65 -10.35
N TRP A 109 -22.80 9.88 -9.95
CA TRP A 109 -24.17 10.37 -9.85
C TRP A 109 -24.58 11.21 -11.06
#